data_AF-A0A4R6SHW8-F1
#
_entry.id   AF-A0A4R6SHW8-F1
#
_cell.length_a   1.000
_cell.length_b   1.000
_cell.length_c   1.000
_cell.angle_alpha   90.00
_cell.angle_beta   90.00
_cell.angle_gamma   90.00
#
_symmetry.space_group_name_H-M   'P 1'
#
loop_
_entity.id
_entity.type
_entity.pdbx_description
1 polymer ?
#
loop_
_entity_poly.entity_id
_entity_poly.type
_entity_poly.pdbx_seq_one_letter_code
_entity_poly.pdbx_strand_id
1 'polypeptide(L)'
;MDAAQLVHSYSATIQRTHDDLVAKAGAPGDDARQRQNELLAKYQVRPDETTKWPGWPLSMAQTPVELTKAEAAMLDNLFARQGVSGLQRFKSIKEEAERAAKGAFGGQGRLDGHADSFRHAYWNALMTQEYGEPWANQFATSHERYPDNNPIPVAMDLHNNEVGRQIALAHPNATTDEMKGLIDQAVRDGRMLVIDKNDMLVPSNTVAPGDTRVSDDAHPWPTDNPQRGDDTDPGAPNASPGY
;
A
#
# COMPACT_ATOMS: atom_id res chain seq x y z
N MET A 1 6.09 24.25 -19.97
CA MET A 1 6.72 23.19 -19.15
C MET A 1 5.91 21.92 -19.42
N ASP A 2 6.58 20.86 -19.83
CA ASP A 2 5.95 19.59 -20.21
C ASP A 2 5.45 18.85 -18.95
N ALA A 3 4.30 18.18 -19.03
CA ALA A 3 3.75 17.36 -17.95
C ALA A 3 4.73 16.27 -17.51
N ALA A 4 5.52 15.72 -18.44
CA ALA A 4 6.59 14.76 -18.12
C ALA A 4 7.70 15.39 -17.27
N GLN A 5 8.09 16.64 -17.53
CA GLN A 5 9.07 17.36 -16.72
C GLN A 5 8.54 17.69 -15.32
N LEU A 6 7.26 18.02 -15.19
CA LEU A 6 6.61 18.27 -13.91
C LEU A 6 6.57 16.99 -13.05
N VAL A 7 6.13 15.86 -13.61
CA VAL A 7 6.12 14.56 -12.91
C VAL A 7 7.54 14.11 -12.51
N HIS A 8 8.52 14.32 -13.38
CA HIS A 8 9.92 13.98 -13.09
C HIS A 8 10.51 14.86 -11.96
N SER A 9 10.25 16.17 -11.98
CA SER A 9 10.70 17.10 -10.93
C SER A 9 10.01 16.86 -9.58
N TYR A 10 8.73 16.47 -9.60
CA TYR A 10 7.95 16.10 -8.42
C TYR A 10 8.47 14.80 -7.80
N SER A 11 8.72 13.78 -8.63
CA SER A 11 9.29 12.50 -8.21
C SER A 11 10.68 12.67 -7.58
N ALA A 12 11.54 13.50 -8.17
CA ALA A 12 12.88 13.77 -7.63
C ALA A 12 12.86 14.52 -6.29
N THR A 13 11.88 15.40 -6.07
CA THR A 13 11.73 16.14 -4.81
C THR A 13 11.21 15.24 -3.69
N ILE A 14 10.25 14.37 -3.99
CA ILE A 14 9.75 13.37 -3.04
C ILE A 14 10.82 12.35 -2.70
N GLN A 15 11.56 11.86 -3.70
CA GLN A 15 12.70 10.95 -3.50
C GLN A 15 13.73 11.54 -2.54
N ARG A 16 14.10 12.82 -2.70
CA ARG A 16 15.03 13.50 -1.79
C ARG A 16 14.49 13.64 -0.36
N THR A 17 13.19 13.90 -0.22
CA THR A 17 12.54 14.03 1.10
C THR A 17 12.41 12.65 1.79
N HIS A 18 12.21 11.59 1.00
CA HIS A 18 12.20 10.19 1.46
C HIS A 18 13.59 9.76 1.94
N ASP A 19 14.62 10.01 1.13
CA ASP A 19 16.01 9.70 1.46
C ASP A 19 16.47 10.43 2.74
N ASP A 20 16.04 11.68 2.97
CA ASP A 20 16.34 12.44 4.19
C ASP A 20 15.65 11.89 5.45
N LEU A 21 14.44 11.31 5.32
CA LEU A 21 13.73 10.68 6.44
C LEU A 21 14.30 9.30 6.78
N VAL A 22 14.73 8.55 5.76
CA VAL A 22 15.37 7.23 5.89
C VAL A 22 16.83 7.37 6.39
N ALA A 23 17.58 8.39 5.96
CA ALA A 23 18.98 8.60 6.37
C ALA A 23 19.16 8.91 7.87
N LYS A 24 18.11 9.30 8.60
CA LYS A 24 18.13 9.47 10.07
C LYS A 24 18.10 8.14 10.84
N ALA A 25 18.19 6.99 10.18
CA ALA A 25 18.03 5.64 10.75
C ALA A 25 19.21 5.14 11.62
N GLY A 26 19.74 5.97 12.52
CA GLY A 26 20.75 5.56 13.51
C GLY A 26 20.59 6.22 14.88
N ALA A 27 19.50 6.95 15.13
CA ALA A 27 19.38 7.80 16.30
C ALA A 27 18.64 7.16 17.49
N PRO A 28 19.06 7.42 18.75
CA PRO A 28 18.55 6.79 19.97
C PRO A 28 17.08 7.12 20.27
N GLY A 29 16.48 6.39 21.21
CA GLY A 29 15.03 6.17 21.37
C GLY A 29 14.06 7.36 21.29
N ASP A 30 14.47 8.60 21.58
CA ASP A 30 13.62 9.78 21.41
C ASP A 30 13.37 10.10 19.92
N ASP A 31 14.39 9.91 19.07
CA ASP A 31 14.30 10.14 17.63
C ASP A 31 13.43 9.07 16.94
N ALA A 32 13.37 7.85 17.49
CA ALA A 32 12.53 6.78 16.96
C ALA A 32 11.03 7.06 17.22
N ARG A 33 10.67 7.52 18.42
CA ARG A 33 9.29 7.92 18.75
C ARG A 33 8.86 9.15 17.96
N GLN A 34 9.74 10.14 17.83
CA GLN A 34 9.45 11.30 17.00
C GLN A 34 9.17 10.89 15.55
N ARG A 35 10.02 10.04 14.95
CA ARG A 35 9.81 9.54 13.58
C ARG A 35 8.48 8.81 13.44
N GLN A 36 8.13 7.94 14.39
CA GLN A 36 6.84 7.25 14.35
C GLN A 36 5.68 8.25 14.39
N ASN A 37 5.73 9.26 15.25
CA ASN A 37 4.69 10.29 15.30
C ASN A 37 4.60 11.07 13.98
N GLU A 38 5.73 11.38 13.34
CA GLU A 38 5.76 12.03 12.02
C GLU A 38 5.15 11.13 10.93
N LEU A 39 5.46 9.83 10.95
CA LEU A 39 4.89 8.84 10.02
C LEU A 39 3.38 8.67 10.24
N LEU A 40 2.93 8.57 11.48
CA LEU A 40 1.51 8.51 11.84
C LEU A 40 0.80 9.84 11.51
N ALA A 41 1.46 10.99 11.61
CA ALA A 41 0.84 12.25 11.19
C ALA A 41 0.70 12.33 9.66
N LYS A 42 1.63 11.73 8.91
CA LYS A 42 1.64 11.76 7.44
C LYS A 42 0.73 10.70 6.81
N TYR A 43 0.74 9.48 7.34
CA TYR A 43 0.13 8.30 6.73
C TYR A 43 -1.05 7.80 7.55
N GLN A 44 -2.12 8.59 7.58
CA GLN A 44 -3.40 8.18 8.15
C GLN A 44 -4.55 8.63 7.26
N VAL A 45 -5.62 7.85 7.29
CA VAL A 45 -6.83 8.09 6.51
C VAL A 45 -8.04 7.68 7.33
N ARG A 46 -9.07 8.54 7.28
CA ARG A 46 -10.32 8.30 8.02
C ARG A 46 -10.99 7.02 7.51
N PRO A 47 -11.48 6.15 8.41
CA PRO A 47 -12.24 4.97 8.05
C PRO A 47 -13.40 5.27 7.09
N ASP A 48 -13.72 4.28 6.26
CA ASP A 48 -14.91 4.24 5.42
C ASP A 48 -15.86 3.16 5.94
N GLU A 49 -17.14 3.29 5.61
CA GLU A 49 -18.08 2.20 5.83
C GLU A 49 -17.76 1.02 4.89
N THR A 50 -18.08 -0.20 5.31
CA THR A 50 -17.92 -1.40 4.47
C THR A 50 -19.20 -1.76 3.73
N THR A 51 -19.06 -2.54 2.66
CA THR A 51 -20.16 -3.12 1.90
C THR A 51 -19.76 -4.46 1.30
N LYS A 52 -20.75 -5.28 0.92
CA LYS A 52 -20.50 -6.55 0.22
C LYS A 52 -20.51 -6.33 -1.28
N TRP A 53 -19.41 -6.68 -1.94
CA TRP A 53 -19.23 -6.55 -3.38
C TRP A 53 -18.79 -7.88 -4.02
N PRO A 54 -19.28 -8.24 -5.23
CA PRO A 54 -20.18 -7.45 -6.06
C PRO A 54 -21.63 -7.55 -5.59
N GLY A 55 -22.42 -6.52 -5.90
CA GLY A 55 -23.87 -6.52 -5.69
C GLY A 55 -24.62 -7.39 -6.72
N TRP A 56 -25.95 -7.45 -6.60
CA TRP A 56 -26.80 -8.05 -7.63
C TRP A 56 -26.71 -7.24 -8.94
N PRO A 57 -26.64 -7.88 -10.13
CA PRO A 57 -26.73 -9.31 -10.40
C PRO A 57 -25.38 -10.07 -10.40
N LEU A 58 -24.25 -9.38 -10.32
CA LEU A 58 -22.92 -10.00 -10.40
C LEU A 58 -22.64 -11.00 -9.25
N SER A 59 -23.28 -10.81 -8.09
CA SER A 59 -23.22 -11.75 -6.96
C SER A 59 -23.77 -13.15 -7.25
N MET A 60 -24.53 -13.35 -8.35
CA MET A 60 -24.96 -14.69 -8.77
C MET A 60 -23.79 -15.57 -9.24
N ALA A 61 -22.74 -14.94 -9.79
CA ALA A 61 -21.61 -15.64 -10.38
C ALA A 61 -20.34 -15.54 -9.52
N GLN A 62 -20.33 -14.67 -8.50
CA GLN A 62 -19.17 -14.38 -7.67
C GLN A 62 -19.58 -14.22 -6.21
N THR A 63 -18.86 -14.89 -5.31
CA THR A 63 -19.08 -14.75 -3.87
C THR A 63 -18.78 -13.32 -3.44
N PRO A 64 -19.74 -12.59 -2.83
CA PRO A 64 -19.49 -11.25 -2.33
C PRO A 64 -18.47 -11.27 -1.20
N VAL A 65 -17.51 -10.35 -1.27
CA VAL A 65 -16.53 -10.08 -0.21
C VAL A 65 -16.84 -8.73 0.42
N GLU A 66 -16.48 -8.58 1.69
CA GLU A 66 -16.55 -7.29 2.36
C GLU A 66 -15.34 -6.44 1.99
N LEU A 67 -15.60 -5.19 1.62
CA LEU A 67 -14.60 -4.18 1.27
C LEU A 67 -15.15 -2.78 1.57
N THR A 68 -14.34 -1.73 1.50
CA THR A 68 -14.83 -0.37 1.75
C THR A 68 -15.81 0.10 0.68
N LYS A 69 -16.73 1.00 1.01
CA LYS A 69 -17.65 1.57 0.01
C LYS A 69 -16.90 2.26 -1.13
N ALA A 70 -15.78 2.93 -0.83
CA ALA A 70 -14.92 3.52 -1.83
C ALA A 70 -14.26 2.48 -2.76
N GLU A 71 -13.76 1.35 -2.24
CA GLU A 71 -13.29 0.23 -3.07
C GLU A 71 -14.39 -0.30 -3.99
N ALA A 72 -15.61 -0.50 -3.45
CA ALA A 72 -16.75 -0.98 -4.22
C ALA A 72 -17.06 -0.06 -5.40
N ALA A 73 -17.10 1.25 -5.16
CA ALA A 73 -17.37 2.26 -6.18
C ALA A 73 -16.30 2.27 -7.28
N MET A 74 -15.03 2.07 -6.92
CA MET A 74 -13.94 1.99 -7.90
C MET A 74 -14.01 0.70 -8.74
N LEU A 75 -14.36 -0.45 -8.14
CA LEU A 75 -14.55 -1.69 -8.87
C LEU A 75 -15.79 -1.65 -9.78
N ASP A 76 -16.88 -1.01 -9.35
CA ASP A 76 -18.05 -0.76 -10.19
C ASP A 76 -17.70 0.14 -11.38
N ASN A 77 -16.90 1.18 -11.15
CA ASN A 77 -16.41 2.05 -12.22
C ASN A 77 -15.49 1.31 -13.21
N LEU A 78 -14.60 0.45 -12.69
CA LEU A 78 -13.73 -0.39 -13.50
C LEU A 78 -14.55 -1.36 -14.37
N PHE A 79 -15.56 -2.02 -13.79
CA PHE A 79 -16.48 -2.88 -14.52
C PHE A 79 -17.28 -2.11 -15.58
N ALA A 80 -17.81 -0.93 -15.24
CA ALA A 80 -18.59 -0.12 -16.18
C ALA A 80 -17.77 0.33 -17.40
N ARG A 81 -16.45 0.51 -17.24
CA ARG A 81 -15.55 1.00 -18.30
C ARG A 81 -14.86 -0.11 -19.08
N GLN A 82 -14.35 -1.12 -18.39
CA GLN A 82 -13.50 -2.16 -18.95
C GLN A 82 -14.13 -3.55 -18.88
N GLY A 83 -15.38 -3.66 -18.41
CA GLY A 83 -16.12 -4.91 -18.32
C GLY A 83 -15.48 -5.95 -17.40
N VAL A 84 -15.80 -7.22 -17.65
CA VAL A 84 -15.26 -8.36 -16.91
C VAL A 84 -13.73 -8.48 -17.10
N SER A 85 -13.20 -8.09 -18.26
CA SER A 85 -11.75 -8.11 -18.52
C SER A 85 -10.98 -7.18 -17.58
N GLY A 86 -11.49 -5.98 -17.30
CA GLY A 86 -10.87 -5.06 -16.33
C GLY A 86 -10.83 -5.66 -14.92
N LEU A 87 -11.93 -6.27 -14.48
CA LEU A 87 -11.99 -6.96 -13.18
C LEU A 87 -11.04 -8.17 -13.12
N GLN A 88 -10.97 -8.97 -14.18
CA GLN A 88 -10.03 -10.09 -14.26
C GLN A 88 -8.59 -9.62 -14.20
N ARG A 89 -8.27 -8.53 -14.89
CA ARG A 89 -6.93 -7.93 -14.88
C ARG A 89 -6.56 -7.44 -13.49
N PHE A 90 -7.45 -6.70 -12.82
CA PHE A 90 -7.24 -6.23 -11.46
C PHE A 90 -7.03 -7.40 -10.47
N LYS A 91 -7.85 -8.45 -10.57
CA LYS A 91 -7.67 -9.68 -9.77
C LYS A 91 -6.32 -10.34 -10.03
N SER A 92 -5.92 -10.46 -11.30
CA SER A 92 -4.63 -11.06 -11.66
C SER A 92 -3.43 -10.28 -11.10
N ILE A 93 -3.53 -8.95 -11.03
CA ILE A 93 -2.49 -8.09 -10.43
C ILE A 93 -2.40 -8.34 -8.92
N LYS A 94 -3.54 -8.46 -8.23
CA LYS A 94 -3.57 -8.81 -6.81
C LYS A 94 -2.97 -10.20 -6.56
N GLU A 95 -3.40 -11.21 -7.33
CA GLU A 95 -2.89 -12.57 -7.24
C GLU A 95 -1.39 -12.65 -7.51
N GLU A 96 -0.87 -11.90 -8.48
CA GLU A 96 0.56 -11.82 -8.77
C GLU A 96 1.34 -11.27 -7.58
N ALA A 97 0.89 -10.15 -6.99
CA ALA A 97 1.53 -9.56 -5.82
C ALA A 97 1.51 -10.52 -4.61
N GLU A 98 0.39 -11.20 -4.37
CA GLU A 98 0.29 -12.22 -3.33
C GLU A 98 1.25 -13.38 -3.58
N ARG A 99 1.29 -13.95 -4.80
CA ARG A 99 2.20 -15.06 -5.14
C ARG A 99 3.66 -14.67 -4.97
N ALA A 100 4.05 -13.51 -5.48
CA ALA A 100 5.43 -13.01 -5.36
C ALA A 100 5.83 -12.84 -3.88
N ALA A 101 4.94 -12.29 -3.06
CA ALA A 101 5.16 -12.14 -1.62
C ALA A 101 5.31 -13.48 -0.88
N LYS A 102 4.62 -14.56 -1.30
CA LYS A 102 4.81 -15.90 -0.70
C LYS A 102 6.23 -16.44 -0.89
N GLY A 103 6.89 -16.09 -2.01
CA GLY A 103 8.26 -16.51 -2.31
C GLY A 103 9.33 -15.55 -1.78
N ALA A 104 8.97 -14.28 -1.53
CA ALA A 104 9.89 -13.27 -1.03
C ALA A 104 10.27 -13.52 0.44
N PHE A 105 11.51 -13.19 0.80
CA PHE A 105 12.01 -13.23 2.19
C PHE A 105 11.76 -14.56 2.94
N GLY A 106 11.77 -15.69 2.20
CA GLY A 106 11.50 -17.01 2.79
C GLY A 106 10.08 -17.17 3.34
N GLY A 107 9.14 -16.33 2.90
CA GLY A 107 7.76 -16.28 3.39
C GLY A 107 7.61 -15.66 4.78
N GLN A 108 8.65 -15.02 5.32
CA GLN A 108 8.64 -14.39 6.65
C GLN A 108 8.01 -12.99 6.60
N GLY A 109 7.32 -12.59 7.67
CA GLY A 109 6.68 -11.27 7.76
C GLY A 109 5.53 -11.09 6.78
N ARG A 110 4.65 -12.10 6.66
CA ARG A 110 3.47 -12.10 5.76
C ARG A 110 2.41 -11.07 6.15
N LEU A 111 2.43 -10.64 7.39
CA LEU A 111 1.62 -9.59 7.97
C LEU A 111 2.61 -8.66 8.68
N ASP A 112 2.54 -7.36 8.41
CA ASP A 112 3.31 -6.31 9.10
C ASP A 112 4.84 -6.38 8.96
N GLY A 113 5.35 -7.22 8.06
CA GLY A 113 6.78 -7.47 7.87
C GLY A 113 7.24 -7.38 6.42
N HIS A 114 8.42 -7.93 6.12
CA HIS A 114 9.05 -7.74 4.80
C HIS A 114 8.23 -8.26 3.63
N ALA A 115 7.68 -9.48 3.73
CA ALA A 115 6.84 -10.02 2.66
C ALA A 115 5.58 -9.18 2.43
N ASP A 116 5.05 -8.58 3.50
CA ASP A 116 3.88 -7.71 3.43
C ASP A 116 4.20 -6.35 2.81
N SER A 117 5.27 -5.71 3.26
CA SER A 117 5.77 -4.45 2.67
C SER A 117 6.05 -4.60 1.17
N PHE A 118 6.65 -5.73 0.78
CA PHE A 118 6.85 -6.10 -0.62
C PHE A 118 5.54 -6.25 -1.37
N ARG A 119 4.56 -6.96 -0.79
CA ARG A 119 3.23 -7.18 -1.39
C ARG A 119 2.54 -5.86 -1.69
N HIS A 120 2.50 -4.95 -0.72
CA HIS A 120 1.86 -3.64 -0.83
C HIS A 120 2.53 -2.76 -1.89
N ALA A 121 3.86 -2.66 -1.85
CA ALA A 121 4.61 -1.90 -2.83
C ALA A 121 4.48 -2.48 -4.25
N TYR A 122 4.56 -3.80 -4.40
CA TYR A 122 4.46 -4.44 -5.70
C TYR A 122 3.06 -4.37 -6.29
N TRP A 123 2.02 -4.56 -5.48
CA TRP A 123 0.64 -4.37 -5.90
C TRP A 123 0.40 -2.94 -6.40
N ASN A 124 0.89 -1.93 -5.68
CA ASN A 124 0.79 -0.53 -6.09
C ASN A 124 1.59 -0.20 -7.35
N ALA A 125 2.77 -0.80 -7.51
CA ALA A 125 3.56 -0.65 -8.73
C ALA A 125 2.81 -1.18 -9.96
N LEU A 126 2.26 -2.39 -9.87
CA LEU A 126 1.51 -3.01 -10.96
C LEU A 126 0.19 -2.26 -11.26
N MET A 127 -0.54 -1.83 -10.23
CA MET A 127 -1.71 -0.97 -10.42
C MET A 127 -1.35 0.36 -11.08
N THR A 128 -0.20 0.94 -10.75
CA THR A 128 0.26 2.20 -11.35
C THR A 128 0.59 2.02 -12.84
N GLN A 129 1.25 0.92 -13.21
CA GLN A 129 1.52 0.62 -14.62
C GLN A 129 0.25 0.34 -15.41
N GLU A 130 -0.73 -0.35 -14.81
CA GLU A 130 -1.96 -0.76 -15.50
C GLU A 130 -3.01 0.36 -15.57
N TYR A 131 -3.22 1.08 -14.46
CA TYR A 131 -4.35 2.00 -14.29
C TYR A 131 -3.92 3.45 -14.05
N GLY A 132 -2.62 3.72 -13.97
CA GLY A 132 -2.08 5.03 -13.64
C GLY A 132 -2.03 5.31 -12.13
N GLU A 133 -1.08 6.17 -11.73
CA GLU A 133 -0.84 6.51 -10.33
C GLU A 133 -2.08 7.05 -9.60
N PRO A 134 -2.90 7.96 -10.17
CA PRO A 134 -4.05 8.50 -9.44
C PRO A 134 -5.08 7.43 -9.08
N TRP A 135 -5.30 6.46 -9.97
CA TRP A 135 -6.23 5.36 -9.71
C TRP A 135 -5.65 4.39 -8.68
N ALA A 136 -4.37 4.02 -8.83
CA ALA A 136 -3.68 3.15 -7.87
C ALA A 136 -3.67 3.74 -6.46
N ASN A 137 -3.38 5.04 -6.33
CA ASN A 137 -3.40 5.75 -5.06
C ASN A 137 -4.79 5.74 -4.42
N GLN A 138 -5.84 6.13 -5.15
CA GLN A 138 -7.19 6.14 -4.59
C GLN A 138 -7.69 4.75 -4.22
N PHE A 139 -7.35 3.73 -5.00
CA PHE A 139 -7.73 2.35 -4.68
C PHE A 139 -7.04 1.86 -3.41
N ALA A 140 -5.71 1.99 -3.35
CA ALA A 140 -4.93 1.58 -2.20
C ALA A 140 -5.32 2.36 -0.93
N THR A 141 -5.51 3.69 -1.04
CA THR A 141 -6.04 4.49 0.07
C THR A 141 -7.42 4.00 0.51
N SER A 142 -8.32 3.68 -0.42
CA SER A 142 -9.65 3.14 -0.07
C SER A 142 -9.53 1.80 0.65
N HIS A 143 -8.57 0.96 0.28
CA HIS A 143 -8.28 -0.30 0.98
C HIS A 143 -7.89 -0.06 2.44
N GLU A 144 -7.01 0.90 2.72
CA GLU A 144 -6.55 1.21 4.09
C GLU A 144 -7.60 1.92 4.96
N ARG A 145 -8.74 2.32 4.37
CA ARG A 145 -9.88 2.90 5.09
C ARG A 145 -10.77 1.85 5.76
N TYR A 146 -10.41 0.57 5.73
CA TYR A 146 -11.16 -0.45 6.46
C TYR A 146 -11.24 -0.09 7.96
N PRO A 147 -12.43 -0.15 8.58
CA PRO A 147 -12.66 0.44 9.92
C PRO A 147 -11.88 -0.26 11.02
N ASP A 148 -11.68 -1.56 10.92
CA ASP A 148 -11.00 -2.34 11.95
C ASP A 148 -9.46 -2.24 11.87
N ASN A 149 -8.91 -1.59 10.83
CA ASN A 149 -7.45 -1.48 10.67
C ASN A 149 -6.85 -0.55 11.72
N ASN A 150 -5.75 -1.00 12.33
CA ASN A 150 -5.00 -0.22 13.31
C ASN A 150 -4.13 0.86 12.65
N PRO A 151 -3.94 2.04 13.28
CA PRO A 151 -3.14 3.13 12.71
C PRO A 151 -1.72 2.74 12.30
N ILE A 152 -1.04 1.87 13.06
CA ILE A 152 0.37 1.51 12.80
C ILE A 152 0.51 0.74 11.47
N PRO A 153 -0.20 -0.39 11.23
CA PRO A 153 -0.17 -1.06 9.93
C PRO A 153 -0.72 -0.19 8.80
N VAL A 154 -1.76 0.62 9.03
CA VAL A 154 -2.25 1.60 8.02
C VAL A 154 -1.13 2.54 7.55
N ALA A 155 -0.33 3.07 8.49
CA ALA A 155 0.78 3.95 8.13
C ALA A 155 1.90 3.22 7.37
N MET A 156 2.21 1.99 7.78
CA MET A 156 3.16 1.12 7.07
C MET A 156 2.70 0.90 5.63
N ASP A 157 1.45 0.49 5.45
CA ASP A 157 0.89 0.13 4.15
C ASP A 157 0.76 1.34 3.23
N LEU A 158 0.23 2.47 3.71
CA LEU A 158 0.17 3.71 2.91
C LEU A 158 1.56 4.17 2.44
N HIS A 159 2.58 4.07 3.29
CA HIS A 159 3.95 4.38 2.89
C HIS A 159 4.47 3.42 1.82
N ASN A 160 4.36 2.11 2.05
CA ASN A 160 4.84 1.09 1.11
C ASN A 160 4.10 1.16 -0.23
N ASN A 161 2.79 1.43 -0.19
CA ASN A 161 1.94 1.72 -1.34
C ASN A 161 2.53 2.90 -2.14
N GLU A 162 2.85 4.03 -1.48
CA GLU A 162 3.46 5.21 -2.09
C GLU A 162 4.80 4.90 -2.78
N VAL A 163 5.71 4.19 -2.10
CA VAL A 163 7.00 3.84 -2.67
C VAL A 163 6.84 2.94 -3.90
N GLY A 164 5.90 1.99 -3.86
CA GLY A 164 5.55 1.16 -5.02
C GLY A 164 5.13 1.98 -6.25
N ARG A 165 4.25 2.97 -6.05
CA ARG A 165 3.83 3.87 -7.14
C ARG A 165 4.98 4.71 -7.69
N GLN A 166 5.85 5.22 -6.81
CA GLN A 166 7.04 6.00 -7.22
C GLN A 166 8.00 5.16 -8.07
N ILE A 167 8.25 3.90 -7.69
CA ILE A 167 9.10 2.99 -8.45
C ILE A 167 8.48 2.72 -9.83
N ALA A 168 7.17 2.50 -9.92
CA ALA A 168 6.49 2.33 -11.21
C ALA A 168 6.58 3.57 -12.12
N LEU A 169 6.45 4.77 -11.55
CA LEU A 169 6.61 6.02 -12.32
C LEU A 169 8.05 6.24 -12.82
N ALA A 170 9.05 5.81 -12.05
CA ALA A 170 10.46 5.87 -12.45
C ALA A 170 10.82 4.81 -13.51
N HIS A 171 10.06 3.71 -13.55
CA HIS A 171 10.31 2.56 -14.42
C HIS A 171 9.05 2.14 -15.20
N PRO A 172 8.45 3.02 -16.02
CA PRO A 172 7.13 2.77 -16.62
C PRO A 172 7.12 1.56 -17.56
N ASN A 173 8.27 1.26 -18.19
CA ASN A 173 8.42 0.15 -19.14
C ASN A 173 9.01 -1.13 -18.53
N ALA A 174 9.21 -1.17 -17.20
CA ALA A 174 9.71 -2.38 -16.56
C ALA A 174 8.69 -3.51 -16.74
N THR A 175 9.20 -4.68 -17.13
CA THR A 175 8.42 -5.92 -17.12
C THR A 175 8.00 -6.28 -15.70
N THR A 176 7.01 -7.16 -15.57
CA THR A 176 6.54 -7.66 -14.27
C THR A 176 7.69 -8.21 -13.41
N ASP A 177 8.64 -8.93 -14.00
CA ASP A 177 9.80 -9.50 -13.30
C ASP A 177 10.85 -8.44 -12.93
N GLU A 178 11.11 -7.46 -13.80
CA GLU A 178 11.99 -6.34 -13.45
C GLU A 178 11.39 -5.50 -12.33
N MET A 179 10.09 -5.21 -12.39
CA MET A 179 9.37 -4.49 -11.34
C MET A 179 9.46 -5.24 -10.01
N LYS A 180 9.27 -6.57 -10.03
CA LYS A 180 9.44 -7.43 -8.86
C LYS A 180 10.83 -7.29 -8.25
N GLY A 181 11.88 -7.29 -9.08
CA GLY A 181 13.27 -7.11 -8.66
C GLY A 181 13.54 -5.72 -8.07
N LEU A 182 12.98 -4.66 -8.67
CA LEU A 182 13.07 -3.29 -8.16
C LEU A 182 12.42 -3.15 -6.77
N ILE A 183 11.26 -3.78 -6.56
CA ILE A 183 10.60 -3.78 -5.25
C ILE A 183 11.40 -4.59 -4.23
N ASP A 184 11.91 -5.78 -4.58
CA ASP A 184 12.77 -6.57 -3.70
C ASP A 184 14.01 -5.78 -3.25
N GLN A 185 14.67 -5.09 -4.20
CA GLN A 185 15.80 -4.23 -3.91
C GLN A 185 15.41 -3.07 -2.97
N ALA A 186 14.28 -2.41 -3.22
CA ALA A 186 13.81 -1.32 -2.37
C ALA A 186 13.54 -1.77 -0.91
N VAL A 187 13.02 -2.98 -0.72
CA VAL A 187 12.88 -3.57 0.63
C VAL A 187 14.26 -3.80 1.27
N ARG A 188 15.23 -4.34 0.52
CA ARG A 188 16.59 -4.58 1.04
C ARG A 188 17.35 -3.29 1.38
N ASP A 189 17.07 -2.22 0.65
CA ASP A 189 17.69 -0.91 0.84
C ASP A 189 17.06 -0.09 1.98
N GLY A 190 16.03 -0.62 2.64
CA GLY A 190 15.36 0.08 3.74
C GLY A 190 14.38 1.15 3.28
N ARG A 191 13.97 1.13 2.01
CA ARG A 191 13.00 2.09 1.48
C ARG A 191 11.57 1.80 1.93
N MET A 192 11.29 0.57 2.35
CA MET A 192 10.00 0.20 2.93
C MET A 192 10.00 0.42 4.45
N LEU A 193 8.80 0.51 5.01
CA LEU A 193 8.57 0.36 6.43
C LEU A 193 8.09 -1.05 6.76
N VAL A 194 8.52 -1.54 7.93
CA VAL A 194 8.03 -2.74 8.60
C VAL A 194 7.78 -2.40 10.07
N ILE A 195 7.06 -3.27 10.79
CA ILE A 195 6.78 -3.08 12.21
C ILE A 195 7.69 -4.00 13.03
N ASP A 196 8.50 -3.40 13.92
CA ASP A 196 9.37 -4.18 14.81
C ASP A 196 8.58 -4.85 15.96
N LYS A 197 9.26 -5.63 16.80
CA LYS A 197 8.64 -6.33 17.94
C LYS A 197 8.11 -5.41 19.04
N ASN A 198 8.37 -4.10 18.96
CA ASN A 198 7.92 -3.08 19.91
C ASN A 198 6.82 -2.19 19.33
N ASP A 199 6.17 -2.62 18.24
CA ASP A 199 5.15 -1.86 17.51
C ASP A 199 5.68 -0.51 16.94
N MET A 200 6.98 -0.44 16.63
CA MET A 200 7.59 0.74 16.02
C MET A 200 7.71 0.57 14.51
N LEU A 201 7.36 1.62 13.77
CA LEU A 201 7.64 1.71 12.32
C LEU A 201 9.13 1.94 12.11
N VAL A 202 9.79 0.99 11.44
CA VAL A 202 11.23 1.04 11.18
C VAL A 202 11.54 0.76 9.70
N PRO A 203 12.64 1.30 9.14
CA PRO A 203 13.06 0.95 7.80
C PRO A 203 13.32 -0.55 7.68
N SER A 204 12.93 -1.15 6.56
CA SER A 204 12.95 -2.60 6.34
C SER A 204 14.34 -3.25 6.42
N ASN A 205 15.43 -2.49 6.32
CA ASN A 205 16.79 -3.02 6.47
C ASN A 205 17.35 -2.94 7.91
N THR A 206 16.58 -2.43 8.87
CA THR A 206 17.00 -2.31 10.28
C THR A 206 16.66 -3.54 11.12
N VAL A 207 15.75 -4.39 10.64
CA VAL A 207 15.36 -5.66 11.26
C VAL A 207 15.43 -6.78 10.22
N ALA A 208 15.79 -7.98 10.66
CA ALA A 208 15.86 -9.13 9.76
C ALA A 208 14.44 -9.64 9.41
N PRO A 209 14.24 -10.24 8.22
CA PRO A 209 12.98 -10.92 7.93
C PRO A 209 12.64 -11.98 8.96
N GLY A 210 11.43 -11.92 9.52
CA GLY A 210 10.97 -12.78 10.61
C GLY A 210 11.24 -12.23 12.02
N ASP A 211 12.00 -11.15 12.14
CA ASP A 211 12.21 -10.41 13.40
C ASP A 211 11.30 -9.18 13.53
N THR A 212 10.17 -9.17 12.82
CA THR A 212 9.11 -8.16 12.89
C THR A 212 8.06 -8.53 13.94
N ARG A 213 7.07 -7.65 14.16
CA ARG A 213 5.89 -7.95 14.97
C ARG A 213 5.23 -9.25 14.51
N VAL A 214 4.79 -10.07 15.46
CA VAL A 214 3.91 -11.20 15.18
C VAL A 214 2.48 -10.69 15.15
N SER A 215 1.83 -10.81 13.99
CA SER A 215 0.46 -10.39 13.78
C SER A 215 -0.32 -11.60 13.27
N ASP A 216 -1.05 -12.24 14.16
CA ASP A 216 -1.88 -13.42 13.89
C ASP A 216 -3.12 -13.39 14.81
N ASP A 217 -3.99 -14.39 14.69
CA ASP A 217 -5.21 -14.49 15.51
C ASP A 217 -4.92 -14.52 17.02
N ALA A 218 -3.71 -14.92 17.45
CA ALA A 218 -3.29 -14.92 18.85
C ALA A 218 -2.68 -13.57 19.28
N HIS A 219 -2.21 -12.76 18.34
CA HIS A 219 -1.58 -11.45 18.57
C HIS A 219 -2.22 -10.35 17.69
N PRO A 220 -3.55 -10.14 17.81
CA PRO A 220 -4.26 -9.18 16.97
C PRO A 220 -3.88 -7.75 17.32
N TRP A 221 -4.13 -6.83 16.39
CA TRP A 221 -4.17 -5.41 16.70
C TRP A 221 -5.50 -5.04 17.38
N PRO A 222 -5.52 -4.00 18.25
CA PRO A 222 -6.77 -3.37 18.65
C PRO A 222 -7.53 -2.81 17.45
N THR A 223 -8.85 -3.02 17.41
CA THR A 223 -9.72 -2.66 16.28
C THR A 223 -10.70 -1.52 16.58
N ASP A 224 -10.82 -1.07 17.83
CA ASP A 224 -11.75 -0.02 18.24
C ASP A 224 -11.37 1.38 17.71
N ASN A 225 -10.07 1.64 17.59
CA ASN A 225 -9.41 2.73 16.85
C ASN A 225 -10.17 4.08 16.79
N PRO A 226 -10.69 4.63 17.92
CA PRO A 226 -11.59 5.78 17.89
C PRO A 226 -10.94 7.06 17.35
N GLN A 227 -9.61 7.17 17.46
CA GLN A 227 -8.84 8.32 17.01
C GLN A 227 -8.80 8.44 15.49
N ARG A 228 -9.01 7.34 14.75
CA ARG A 228 -8.99 7.36 13.29
C ARG A 228 -10.17 8.11 12.68
N GLY A 229 -11.24 8.34 13.46
CA GLY A 229 -12.39 9.14 13.02
C GLY A 229 -12.04 10.60 12.71
N ASP A 230 -10.97 11.13 13.30
CA ASP A 230 -10.52 12.52 13.16
C ASP A 230 -9.46 12.70 12.06
N ASP A 231 -9.03 11.61 11.42
CA ASP A 231 -8.03 11.64 10.35
C ASP A 231 -8.56 12.31 9.07
N THR A 232 -7.66 12.58 8.13
CA THR A 232 -8.00 13.21 6.86
C THR A 232 -8.92 12.32 6.03
N ASP A 233 -10.04 12.88 5.58
CA ASP A 233 -10.91 12.28 4.59
C ASP A 233 -10.40 12.59 3.17
N PRO A 234 -9.97 11.59 2.39
CA PRO A 234 -9.51 11.83 1.01
C PRO A 234 -10.66 12.17 0.05
N GLY A 235 -11.93 12.08 0.50
CA GLY A 235 -13.11 12.30 -0.30
C GLY A 235 -13.49 11.09 -1.16
N ALA A 236 -14.53 11.24 -1.96
CA ALA A 236 -14.98 10.18 -2.86
C ALA A 236 -13.95 9.95 -3.99
N PRO A 237 -13.62 8.69 -4.32
CA PRO A 237 -12.70 8.40 -5.42
C PRO A 237 -13.30 8.89 -6.74
N ASN A 238 -12.46 9.57 -7.53
CA ASN A 238 -12.82 10.18 -8.82
C ASN A 238 -11.83 9.84 -9.94
N ALA A 239 -10.74 9.13 -9.62
CA ALA A 239 -9.77 8.69 -10.59
C ALA A 239 -10.39 7.63 -11.51
N SER A 240 -10.03 7.72 -12.78
CA SER A 240 -10.47 6.79 -13.81
C SER A 240 -9.34 5.80 -14.09
N PRO A 241 -9.61 4.49 -14.23
CA PRO A 241 -8.57 3.55 -14.60
C PRO A 241 -8.02 3.97 -15.96
N GLY A 242 -6.70 4.10 -16.05
CA GLY A 242 -5.96 4.47 -17.26
C GLY A 242 -6.24 3.54 -18.44
N TYR A 243 -5.91 4.03 -19.63
CA TYR A 243 -5.97 3.34 -20.92
C TYR A 243 -4.58 3.33 -21.54
#